data_AF-A0A4V2UVL1-F1
#
_entry.id   AF-A0A4V2UVL1-F1
#
_cell.length_a   1.000
_cell.length_b   1.000
_cell.length_c   1.000
_cell.angle_alpha   90.00
_cell.angle_beta   90.00
_cell.angle_gamma   90.00
#
_symmetry.space_group_name_H-M   'P 1'
#
loop_
_entity.id
_entity.type
_entity.pdbx_description
1 polymer ?
#
loop_
_entity_poly.entity_id
_entity_poly.type
_entity_poly.pdbx_seq_one_letter_code
_entity_poly.pdbx_strand_id
1 'polypeptide(L)'
;MHATSKSPAVESSAVMLAVDLANDVFELAFADGSGRIVARKRLRRGAFAQCLENRTPLRIVMEACGSAHAWARRFARQGHDVRLLPAQHVRPYVRRNKTDRADAAGLLEAARCGDIRPVPVKTPEQQGTQGLHRVREHHKAERTAAINTVRGLLREFGFAIPAGADKVRPAVLAALEDADNDIPMALRHALAGMLDRITACQDAMAGIEKQLAEIVQGDTRSQRLMTASGVGLITATAMSAGIGDFARFPSGRHFASALGLTPREYSSGGSRKLGRISKRGDVYLRTLLIHGARSALMAAHRAQKRGQ
;
A
#
# COMPACT_ATOMS: atom_id res chain seq x y z
N MET A 1 -1.60 -33.95 16.55
CA MET A 1 -2.96 -34.41 16.22
C MET A 1 -3.86 -34.15 17.42
N HIS A 2 -4.77 -33.18 17.32
CA HIS A 2 -5.97 -33.07 18.16
C HIS A 2 -6.99 -32.28 17.35
N ALA A 3 -7.64 -32.97 16.43
CA ALA A 3 -8.86 -32.47 15.83
C ALA A 3 -9.95 -32.58 16.90
N THR A 4 -10.13 -31.54 17.71
CA THR A 4 -11.32 -31.42 18.55
C THR A 4 -12.52 -31.16 17.64
N SER A 5 -13.16 -32.23 17.18
CA SER A 5 -14.49 -32.21 16.57
C SER A 5 -15.50 -31.78 17.63
N LYS A 6 -15.70 -30.47 17.80
CA LYS A 6 -16.86 -29.97 18.54
C LYS A 6 -18.12 -30.21 17.70
N SER A 7 -19.19 -30.64 18.37
CA SER A 7 -20.49 -30.92 17.78
C SER A 7 -21.01 -29.76 16.90
N PRO A 8 -21.64 -30.02 15.74
CA PRO A 8 -22.18 -28.99 14.83
C PRO A 8 -23.13 -28.00 15.52
N ALA A 9 -23.77 -28.39 16.63
CA ALA A 9 -24.64 -27.53 17.45
C ALA A 9 -23.90 -26.41 18.22
N VAL A 10 -22.58 -26.51 18.43
CA VAL A 10 -21.78 -25.48 19.13
C VAL A 10 -21.25 -24.43 18.15
N GLU A 11 -21.17 -24.76 16.87
CA GLU A 11 -20.77 -23.83 15.81
C GLU A 11 -21.94 -22.95 15.34
N SER A 12 -23.20 -23.40 15.56
CA SER A 12 -24.40 -22.64 15.22
C SER A 12 -24.68 -21.44 16.14
N SER A 13 -24.11 -21.41 17.35
CA SER A 13 -24.20 -20.26 18.25
C SER A 13 -23.20 -19.14 17.93
N ALA A 14 -22.36 -19.32 16.91
CA ALA A 14 -21.38 -18.33 16.51
C ALA A 14 -22.07 -17.16 15.79
N VAL A 15 -21.73 -15.94 16.21
CA VAL A 15 -22.17 -14.69 15.56
C VAL A 15 -20.99 -13.91 14.99
N MET A 16 -19.77 -14.27 15.39
CA MET A 16 -18.52 -13.67 14.91
C MET A 16 -17.56 -14.74 14.39
N LEU A 17 -16.77 -14.37 13.40
CA LEU A 17 -15.66 -15.15 12.87
C LEU A 17 -14.44 -14.25 12.70
N ALA A 18 -13.33 -14.58 13.33
CA ALA A 18 -12.03 -14.03 12.93
C ALA A 18 -11.31 -14.98 11.99
N VAL A 19 -10.68 -14.41 10.97
CA VAL A 19 -9.88 -15.16 10.00
C VAL A 19 -8.49 -14.56 9.94
N ASP A 20 -7.49 -15.38 10.30
CA ASP A 20 -6.11 -15.09 9.96
C ASP A 20 -5.83 -15.57 8.53
N LEU A 21 -5.49 -14.61 7.65
CA LEU A 21 -5.37 -14.85 6.22
C LEU A 21 -3.92 -15.18 5.84
N ALA A 22 -3.71 -16.35 5.23
CA ALA A 22 -2.45 -16.71 4.59
C ALA A 22 -2.63 -17.00 3.09
N ASN A 23 -1.57 -17.47 2.43
CA ASN A 23 -1.64 -17.82 1.00
C ASN A 23 -2.54 -19.04 0.77
N ASP A 24 -2.34 -20.12 1.54
CA ASP A 24 -2.97 -21.42 1.29
C ASP A 24 -3.83 -21.95 2.44
N VAL A 25 -3.42 -21.71 3.69
CA VAL A 25 -4.06 -22.25 4.89
C VAL A 25 -4.52 -21.13 5.81
N PHE A 26 -5.80 -21.10 6.13
CA PHE A 26 -6.48 -20.08 6.90
C PHE A 26 -6.83 -20.61 8.29
N GLU A 27 -6.57 -19.82 9.33
CA GLU A 27 -7.00 -20.14 10.69
C GLU A 27 -8.26 -19.35 11.02
N LEU A 28 -9.32 -20.07 11.40
CA LEU A 28 -10.64 -19.52 11.68
C LEU A 28 -10.94 -19.69 13.17
N ALA A 29 -11.42 -18.63 13.80
CA ALA A 29 -11.92 -18.64 15.17
C ALA A 29 -13.37 -18.14 15.20
N PHE A 30 -14.30 -19.05 15.48
CA PHE A 30 -15.72 -18.75 15.64
C PHE A 30 -16.02 -18.36 17.07
N ALA A 31 -16.75 -17.26 17.27
CA ALA A 31 -17.08 -16.74 18.59
C ALA A 31 -18.58 -16.46 18.74
N ASP A 32 -19.07 -16.66 19.97
CA ASP A 32 -20.42 -16.27 20.39
C ASP A 32 -20.55 -14.75 20.60
N GLY A 33 -21.74 -14.30 21.04
CA GLY A 33 -22.03 -12.87 21.26
C GLY A 33 -21.19 -12.21 22.35
N SER A 34 -20.58 -12.99 23.25
CA SER A 34 -19.66 -12.49 24.28
C SER A 34 -18.21 -12.34 23.80
N GLY A 35 -17.92 -12.83 22.58
CA GLY A 35 -16.57 -12.92 22.03
C GLY A 35 -15.80 -14.17 22.48
N ARG A 36 -16.45 -15.13 23.13
CA ARG A 36 -15.82 -16.39 23.53
C ARG A 36 -15.72 -17.32 22.33
N ILE A 37 -14.52 -17.88 22.10
CA ILE A 37 -14.28 -18.80 20.99
C ILE A 37 -14.99 -20.13 21.25
N VAL A 38 -15.98 -20.43 20.42
CA VAL A 38 -16.77 -21.66 20.48
C VAL A 38 -16.20 -22.76 19.58
N ALA A 39 -15.61 -22.41 18.43
CA ALA A 39 -15.00 -23.38 17.50
C ALA A 39 -13.78 -22.79 16.79
N ARG A 40 -12.91 -23.67 16.28
CA ARG A 40 -11.78 -23.33 15.41
C ARG A 40 -11.71 -24.26 14.23
N LYS A 41 -11.30 -23.73 13.08
CA LYS A 41 -11.04 -24.53 11.87
C LYS A 41 -9.74 -24.05 11.24
N ARG A 42 -9.00 -24.99 10.67
CA ARG A 42 -7.84 -24.70 9.84
C ARG A 42 -8.14 -25.22 8.44
N LEU A 43 -8.35 -24.33 7.50
CA LEU A 43 -8.92 -24.66 6.18
C LEU A 43 -7.98 -24.23 5.07
N ARG A 44 -7.92 -25.02 4.00
CA ARG A 44 -7.30 -24.57 2.75
C ARG A 44 -8.23 -23.60 2.01
N ARG A 45 -7.68 -22.80 1.10
CA ARG A 45 -8.40 -21.78 0.31
C ARG A 45 -9.77 -22.22 -0.23
N GLY A 46 -9.86 -23.37 -0.90
CA GLY A 46 -11.13 -23.88 -1.44
C GLY A 46 -12.15 -24.22 -0.36
N ALA A 47 -11.73 -24.96 0.67
CA ALA A 47 -12.57 -25.33 1.81
C ALA A 47 -13.01 -24.10 2.63
N PHE A 48 -12.17 -23.06 2.73
CA PHE A 48 -12.54 -21.80 3.38
C PHE A 48 -13.68 -21.10 2.65
N ALA A 49 -13.63 -21.04 1.32
CA ALA A 49 -14.69 -20.44 0.51
C ALA A 49 -16.05 -21.15 0.70
N GLN A 50 -16.02 -22.48 0.79
CA GLN A 50 -17.21 -23.34 0.99
C GLN A 50 -17.73 -23.30 2.43
N CYS A 51 -16.86 -23.13 3.42
CA CYS A 51 -17.23 -23.12 4.83
C CYS A 51 -18.24 -22.02 5.23
N LEU A 52 -18.38 -20.97 4.40
CA LEU A 52 -19.28 -19.85 4.63
C LEU A 52 -20.46 -19.82 3.65
N GLU A 53 -20.53 -20.75 2.70
CA GLU A 53 -21.67 -20.85 1.78
C GLU A 53 -22.93 -21.26 2.55
N ASN A 54 -24.05 -20.59 2.26
CA ASN A 54 -25.37 -20.81 2.87
C ASN A 54 -25.40 -20.71 4.41
N ARG A 55 -24.38 -20.10 5.02
CA ARG A 55 -24.34 -19.89 6.46
C ARG A 55 -25.13 -18.64 6.83
N THR A 56 -25.71 -18.63 8.02
CA THR A 56 -26.34 -17.43 8.59
C THR A 56 -25.33 -16.27 8.66
N PRO A 57 -25.79 -15.01 8.48
CA PRO A 57 -24.92 -13.83 8.53
C PRO A 57 -24.09 -13.73 9.81
N LEU A 58 -22.78 -13.96 9.67
CA LEU A 58 -21.77 -13.65 10.68
C LEU A 58 -21.20 -12.24 10.51
N ARG A 59 -20.68 -11.69 11.62
CA ARG A 59 -19.67 -10.62 11.58
C ARG A 59 -18.29 -11.24 11.37
N ILE A 60 -17.68 -10.98 10.22
CA ILE A 60 -16.37 -11.51 9.83
C ILE A 60 -15.30 -10.44 10.05
N VAL A 61 -14.27 -10.77 10.81
CA VAL A 61 -13.16 -9.89 11.13
C VAL A 61 -11.89 -10.45 10.49
N MET A 62 -11.21 -9.63 9.69
CA MET A 62 -9.94 -10.00 9.07
C MET A 62 -8.95 -8.84 9.24
N GLU A 63 -7.66 -9.15 9.22
CA GLU A 63 -6.65 -8.11 9.08
C GLU A 63 -6.73 -7.49 7.67
N ALA A 64 -6.56 -6.17 7.56
CA ALA A 64 -6.46 -5.48 6.29
C ALA A 64 -5.12 -5.81 5.59
N CYS A 65 -5.06 -6.96 4.92
CA CYS A 65 -3.91 -7.45 4.17
C CYS A 65 -4.21 -7.57 2.66
N GLY A 66 -3.23 -8.02 1.87
CA GLY A 66 -3.32 -8.05 0.40
C GLY A 66 -4.52 -8.83 -0.15
N SER A 67 -4.87 -9.98 0.44
CA SER A 67 -5.99 -10.82 0.00
C SER A 67 -7.33 -10.45 0.65
N ALA A 68 -7.31 -9.67 1.72
CA ALA A 68 -8.49 -9.41 2.57
C ALA A 68 -9.62 -8.71 1.82
N HIS A 69 -9.31 -7.77 0.92
CA HIS A 69 -10.32 -7.04 0.16
C HIS A 69 -11.15 -7.94 -0.77
N ALA A 70 -10.53 -8.92 -1.42
CA ALA A 70 -11.23 -9.87 -2.29
C ALA A 70 -12.17 -10.77 -1.48
N TRP A 71 -11.68 -11.31 -0.36
CA TRP A 71 -12.49 -12.10 0.57
C TRP A 71 -13.64 -11.29 1.17
N ALA A 72 -13.37 -10.04 1.58
CA ALA A 72 -14.39 -9.17 2.15
C ALA A 72 -15.53 -8.89 1.16
N ARG A 73 -15.21 -8.60 -0.10
CA ARG A 73 -16.25 -8.45 -1.14
C ARG A 73 -17.02 -9.74 -1.41
N ARG A 74 -16.35 -10.90 -1.38
CA ARG A 74 -17.03 -12.19 -1.54
C ARG A 74 -18.03 -12.43 -0.40
N PHE A 75 -17.60 -12.29 0.84
CA PHE A 75 -18.46 -12.57 2.00
C PHE A 75 -19.54 -11.50 2.22
N ALA A 76 -19.27 -10.23 1.90
CA ALA A 76 -20.29 -9.19 1.91
C ALA A 76 -21.43 -9.51 0.92
N ARG A 77 -21.12 -10.03 -0.27
CA ARG A 77 -22.15 -10.50 -1.23
C ARG A 77 -22.97 -11.69 -0.74
N GLN A 78 -22.46 -12.44 0.24
CA GLN A 78 -23.16 -13.54 0.90
C GLN A 78 -23.96 -13.06 2.12
N GLY A 79 -24.01 -11.74 2.40
CA GLY A 79 -24.77 -11.16 3.50
C GLY A 79 -24.00 -11.00 4.82
N HIS A 80 -22.69 -11.27 4.85
CA HIS A 80 -21.88 -11.11 6.06
C HIS A 80 -21.48 -9.64 6.34
N ASP A 81 -21.44 -9.25 7.62
CA ASP A 81 -20.85 -7.97 8.07
C ASP A 81 -19.33 -8.13 8.14
N VAL A 82 -18.61 -7.68 7.11
CA VAL A 82 -17.15 -7.84 7.06
C VAL A 82 -16.43 -6.59 7.55
N ARG A 83 -15.54 -6.75 8.54
CA ARG A 83 -14.69 -5.70 9.10
C ARG A 83 -13.22 -6.01 8.88
N LEU A 84 -12.54 -5.12 8.19
CA LEU A 84 -11.08 -5.20 8.03
C LEU A 84 -10.41 -4.34 9.12
N LEU A 85 -9.58 -4.93 9.97
CA LEU A 85 -8.89 -4.19 11.02
C LEU A 85 -7.45 -3.83 10.59
N PRO A 86 -6.95 -2.62 10.93
CA PRO A 86 -5.56 -2.27 10.66
C PRO A 86 -4.59 -3.17 11.45
N ALA A 87 -3.67 -3.84 10.77
CA ALA A 87 -2.64 -4.72 11.35
C ALA A 87 -1.96 -4.14 12.61
N GLN A 88 -1.55 -2.87 12.51
CA GLN A 88 -0.86 -2.14 13.56
C GLN A 88 -1.69 -1.96 14.85
N HIS A 89 -3.03 -2.00 14.74
CA HIS A 89 -3.95 -1.90 15.88
C HIS A 89 -4.38 -3.28 16.39
N VAL A 90 -4.27 -4.33 15.58
CA VAL A 90 -4.54 -5.71 16.00
C VAL A 90 -3.37 -6.28 16.81
N ARG A 91 -2.13 -5.99 16.40
CA ARG A 91 -0.90 -6.55 17.02
C ARG A 91 -0.87 -6.48 18.56
N PRO A 92 -1.27 -5.39 19.24
CA PRO A 92 -1.28 -5.34 20.71
C PRO A 92 -2.21 -6.35 21.40
N TYR A 93 -3.20 -6.90 20.68
CA TYR A 93 -4.18 -7.84 21.21
C TYR A 93 -3.77 -9.31 21.06
N VAL A 94 -2.69 -9.58 20.31
CA VAL A 94 -2.13 -10.92 20.19
C VAL A 94 -1.37 -11.27 21.48
N ARG A 95 -1.86 -12.28 22.20
CA ARG A 95 -1.30 -12.69 23.50
C ARG A 95 -0.19 -13.72 23.33
N ARG A 96 0.86 -13.61 24.15
CA ARG A 96 1.98 -14.57 24.26
C ARG A 96 2.74 -14.77 22.93
N ASN A 97 3.02 -16.03 22.58
CA ASN A 97 3.78 -16.41 21.40
C ASN A 97 2.94 -16.27 20.13
N LYS A 98 3.57 -15.73 19.09
CA LYS A 98 2.94 -15.57 17.78
C LYS A 98 2.63 -16.94 17.16
N THR A 99 1.36 -17.17 16.87
CA THR A 99 0.84 -18.34 16.14
C THR A 99 -0.43 -17.91 15.39
N ASP A 100 -0.75 -18.54 14.26
CA ASP A 100 -1.98 -18.24 13.49
C ASP A 100 -3.24 -18.29 14.39
N ARG A 101 -3.26 -19.22 15.36
CA ARG A 101 -4.33 -19.35 16.37
C ARG A 101 -4.41 -18.18 17.34
N ALA A 102 -3.26 -17.65 17.76
CA ALA A 102 -3.19 -16.49 18.63
C ALA A 102 -3.53 -15.21 17.86
N ASP A 103 -3.15 -15.13 16.58
CA ASP A 103 -3.44 -14.01 15.70
C ASP A 103 -4.97 -13.92 15.43
N ALA A 104 -5.63 -15.04 15.10
CA ALA A 104 -7.09 -15.10 14.97
C ALA A 104 -7.83 -14.77 16.29
N ALA A 105 -7.31 -15.21 17.44
CA ALA A 105 -7.88 -14.83 18.73
C ALA A 105 -7.69 -13.34 19.06
N GLY A 106 -6.53 -12.78 18.73
CA GLY A 106 -6.23 -11.36 18.87
C GLY A 106 -7.11 -10.48 17.99
N LEU A 107 -7.47 -10.95 16.79
CA LEU A 107 -8.44 -10.27 15.91
C LEU A 107 -9.83 -10.16 16.56
N LEU A 108 -10.32 -11.22 17.21
CA LEU A 108 -11.59 -11.17 17.93
C LEU A 108 -11.55 -10.16 19.08
N GLU A 109 -10.45 -10.14 19.84
CA GLU A 109 -10.31 -9.21 20.95
C GLU A 109 -10.21 -7.75 20.45
N ALA A 110 -9.41 -7.51 19.41
CA ALA A 110 -9.31 -6.21 18.76
C ALA A 110 -10.67 -5.72 18.23
N ALA A 111 -11.50 -6.61 17.68
CA ALA A 111 -12.83 -6.27 17.17
C ALA A 111 -13.81 -5.76 18.25
N ARG A 112 -13.54 -6.06 19.53
CA ARG A 112 -14.32 -5.55 20.66
C ARG A 112 -13.93 -4.12 21.04
N CYS A 113 -12.77 -3.64 20.62
CA CYS A 113 -12.33 -2.28 20.86
C CYS A 113 -13.05 -1.32 19.91
N GLY A 114 -14.00 -0.55 20.43
CA GLY A 114 -14.79 0.42 19.65
C GLY A 114 -13.97 1.55 19.01
N ASP A 115 -12.78 1.83 19.54
CA ASP A 115 -11.89 2.88 19.04
C ASP A 115 -11.13 2.45 17.76
N ILE A 116 -11.02 1.15 17.49
CA ILE A 116 -10.37 0.66 16.27
C ILE A 116 -11.30 0.89 15.09
N ARG A 117 -10.99 1.95 14.32
CA ARG A 117 -11.68 2.23 13.06
C ARG A 117 -11.32 1.18 12.01
N PRO A 118 -12.30 0.46 11.43
CA PRO A 118 -12.04 -0.47 10.34
C PRO A 118 -11.48 0.22 9.09
N VAL A 119 -10.73 -0.53 8.30
CA VAL A 119 -10.33 -0.15 6.94
C VAL A 119 -11.52 -0.43 6.02
N PRO A 120 -11.98 0.56 5.23
CA PRO A 120 -13.03 0.33 4.25
C PRO A 120 -12.65 -0.77 3.27
N VAL A 121 -13.62 -1.62 2.93
CA VAL A 121 -13.44 -2.63 1.88
C VAL A 121 -13.35 -1.90 0.54
N LYS A 122 -12.20 -2.00 -0.12
CA LYS A 122 -12.00 -1.34 -1.41
C LYS A 122 -12.79 -2.03 -2.52
N THR A 123 -13.28 -1.24 -3.46
CA THR A 123 -13.87 -1.79 -4.71
C THR A 123 -12.77 -2.38 -5.60
N PRO A 124 -13.12 -3.24 -6.58
CA PRO A 124 -12.16 -3.71 -7.58
C PRO A 124 -11.45 -2.57 -8.31
N GLU A 125 -12.18 -1.50 -8.65
CA GLU A 125 -11.66 -0.33 -9.37
C GLU A 125 -10.64 0.43 -8.51
N GLN A 126 -10.94 0.65 -7.23
CA GLN A 126 -9.98 1.24 -6.28
C GLN A 126 -8.71 0.39 -6.15
N GLN A 127 -8.85 -0.94 -6.04
CA GLN A 127 -7.68 -1.83 -6.01
C GLN A 127 -6.90 -1.83 -7.33
N GLY A 128 -7.59 -1.72 -8.46
CA GLY A 128 -7.02 -1.59 -9.80
C GLY A 128 -6.17 -0.33 -9.92
N THR A 129 -6.72 0.82 -9.56
CA THR A 129 -5.97 2.10 -9.53
C THR A 129 -4.76 2.03 -8.61
N GLN A 130 -4.88 1.45 -7.40
CA GLN A 130 -3.72 1.21 -6.55
C GLN A 130 -2.70 0.24 -7.19
N GLY A 131 -3.16 -0.73 -7.97
CA GLY A 131 -2.34 -1.63 -8.76
C GLY A 131 -1.51 -0.89 -9.80
N LEU A 132 -2.13 0.02 -10.56
CA LEU A 132 -1.45 0.89 -11.53
C LEU A 132 -0.30 1.67 -10.88
N HIS A 133 -0.52 2.27 -9.70
CA HIS A 133 0.56 2.93 -8.97
C HIS A 133 1.71 2.00 -8.58
N ARG A 134 1.41 0.77 -8.13
CA ARG A 134 2.45 -0.22 -7.78
C ARG A 134 3.27 -0.63 -9.00
N VAL A 135 2.63 -0.87 -10.14
CA VAL A 135 3.32 -1.21 -11.40
C VAL A 135 4.16 -0.03 -11.89
N ARG A 136 3.66 1.20 -11.79
CA ARG A 136 4.43 2.40 -12.13
C ARG A 136 5.67 2.57 -11.24
N GLU A 137 5.55 2.37 -9.92
CA GLU A 137 6.71 2.44 -9.02
C GLU A 137 7.70 1.30 -9.26
N HIS A 138 7.23 0.12 -9.69
CA HIS A 138 8.10 -0.96 -10.16
C HIS A 138 8.96 -0.51 -11.36
N HIS A 139 8.34 -0.01 -12.44
CA HIS A 139 9.08 0.50 -13.60
C HIS A 139 10.03 1.67 -13.26
N LYS A 140 9.64 2.54 -12.33
CA LYS A 140 10.51 3.61 -11.84
C LYS A 140 11.74 3.07 -11.11
N ALA A 141 11.57 2.03 -10.29
CA ALA A 141 12.67 1.37 -9.60
C ALA A 141 13.60 0.67 -10.60
N GLU A 142 13.04 -0.07 -11.57
CA GLU A 142 13.80 -0.72 -12.64
C GLU A 142 14.60 0.29 -13.46
N ARG A 143 13.98 1.39 -13.89
CA ARG A 143 14.66 2.48 -14.61
C ARG A 143 15.81 3.06 -13.80
N THR A 144 15.62 3.27 -12.51
CA THR A 144 16.65 3.83 -11.62
C THR A 144 17.81 2.86 -11.46
N ALA A 145 17.53 1.56 -11.29
CA ALA A 145 18.55 0.52 -11.26
C ALA A 145 19.34 0.49 -12.57
N ALA A 146 18.66 0.52 -13.72
CA ALA A 146 19.30 0.55 -15.03
C ALA A 146 20.21 1.77 -15.22
N ILE A 147 19.74 2.96 -14.86
CA ILE A 147 20.54 4.19 -14.86
C ILE A 147 21.79 4.04 -13.99
N ASN A 148 21.65 3.49 -12.79
CA ASN A 148 22.77 3.33 -11.87
C ASN A 148 23.79 2.32 -12.38
N THR A 149 23.34 1.21 -12.99
CA THR A 149 24.20 0.22 -13.64
C THR A 149 25.03 0.88 -14.74
N VAL A 150 24.37 1.59 -15.66
CA VAL A 150 25.04 2.27 -16.78
C VAL A 150 26.05 3.31 -16.28
N ARG A 151 25.68 4.10 -15.27
CA ARG A 151 26.59 5.07 -14.63
C ARG A 151 27.80 4.40 -13.98
N GLY A 152 27.59 3.28 -13.31
CA GLY A 152 28.67 2.53 -12.64
C GLY A 152 29.66 2.00 -13.66
N LEU A 153 29.17 1.31 -14.69
CA LEU A 153 29.99 0.72 -15.74
C LEU A 153 30.78 1.78 -16.50
N LEU A 154 30.12 2.85 -16.98
CA LEU A 154 30.81 3.91 -17.72
C LEU A 154 31.88 4.62 -16.89
N ARG A 155 31.69 4.72 -15.57
CA ARG A 155 32.70 5.29 -14.67
C ARG A 155 33.99 4.46 -14.64
N GLU A 156 33.92 3.14 -14.77
CA GLU A 156 35.10 2.26 -14.82
C GLU A 156 35.98 2.55 -16.06
N PHE A 157 35.38 3.07 -17.13
CA PHE A 157 36.06 3.49 -18.36
C PHE A 157 36.34 5.01 -18.41
N GLY A 158 36.27 5.72 -17.27
CA GLY A 158 36.59 7.15 -17.19
C GLY A 158 35.45 8.10 -17.58
N PHE A 159 34.27 7.60 -17.92
CA PHE A 159 33.13 8.42 -18.33
C PHE A 159 32.21 8.76 -17.16
N ALA A 160 32.30 10.01 -16.67
CA ALA A 160 31.43 10.51 -15.62
C ALA A 160 30.15 11.14 -16.18
N ILE A 161 28.99 10.49 -15.94
CA ILE A 161 27.68 11.05 -16.33
C ILE A 161 27.20 12.07 -15.27
N PRO A 162 26.81 13.29 -15.66
CA PRO A 162 26.21 14.27 -14.75
C PRO A 162 24.94 13.76 -14.04
N ALA A 163 24.58 14.44 -12.94
CA ALA A 163 23.32 14.19 -12.26
C ALA A 163 22.11 14.49 -13.16
N GLY A 164 21.03 13.72 -12.99
CA GLY A 164 19.81 13.80 -13.81
C GLY A 164 19.61 12.56 -14.67
N ALA A 165 18.37 12.08 -14.78
CA ALA A 165 18.05 10.90 -15.59
C ALA A 165 18.08 11.21 -17.10
N ASP A 166 17.72 12.45 -17.46
CA ASP A 166 17.75 12.99 -18.82
C ASP A 166 19.16 13.05 -19.41
N LYS A 167 20.19 13.11 -18.56
CA LYS A 167 21.60 13.17 -18.98
C LYS A 167 22.19 11.82 -19.36
N VAL A 168 21.56 10.72 -18.96
CA VAL A 168 22.12 9.37 -19.13
C VAL A 168 22.15 8.97 -20.60
N ARG A 169 21.00 9.02 -21.30
CA ARG A 169 20.93 8.61 -22.71
C ARG A 169 21.92 9.40 -23.61
N PRO A 170 21.98 10.74 -23.57
CA PRO A 170 22.94 11.48 -24.39
C PRO A 170 24.40 11.15 -24.07
N ALA A 171 24.75 11.03 -22.78
CA ALA A 171 26.13 10.73 -22.39
C ALA A 171 26.57 9.31 -22.81
N VAL A 172 25.66 8.34 -22.72
CA VAL A 172 25.94 6.97 -23.15
C VAL A 172 26.11 6.93 -24.66
N LEU A 173 25.21 7.55 -25.43
CA LEU A 173 25.32 7.59 -26.89
C LEU A 173 26.66 8.20 -27.33
N ALA A 174 27.04 9.35 -26.74
CA ALA A 174 28.33 9.97 -27.03
C ALA A 174 29.53 9.03 -26.73
N ALA A 175 29.49 8.31 -25.61
CA ALA A 175 30.54 7.34 -25.28
C ALA A 175 30.56 6.12 -26.23
N LEU A 176 29.40 5.71 -26.74
CA LEU A 176 29.28 4.59 -27.68
C LEU A 176 29.66 4.95 -29.12
N GLU A 177 29.52 6.23 -29.51
CA GLU A 177 29.90 6.76 -30.84
C GLU A 177 31.40 7.01 -30.97
N ASP A 178 32.07 7.34 -29.86
CA ASP A 178 33.52 7.49 -29.80
C ASP A 178 34.21 6.12 -29.88
N ALA A 179 34.76 5.79 -31.05
CA ALA A 179 35.45 4.53 -31.32
C ALA A 179 36.87 4.47 -30.72
N ASP A 180 37.43 5.61 -30.31
CA ASP A 180 38.82 5.71 -29.84
C ASP A 180 38.95 5.44 -28.34
N ASN A 181 37.83 5.28 -27.61
CA ASN A 181 37.85 4.96 -26.19
C ASN A 181 37.91 3.45 -25.88
N ASP A 182 38.34 3.16 -24.64
CA ASP A 182 38.63 1.81 -24.15
C ASP A 182 37.39 0.94 -23.86
N ILE A 183 36.17 1.38 -24.20
CA ILE A 183 34.95 0.58 -23.97
C ILE A 183 34.93 -0.61 -24.95
N PRO A 184 34.97 -1.87 -24.46
CA PRO A 184 34.98 -3.04 -25.32
C PRO A 184 33.69 -3.16 -26.14
N MET A 185 33.80 -3.61 -27.39
CA MET A 185 32.65 -3.75 -28.29
C MET A 185 31.50 -4.60 -27.72
N ALA A 186 31.83 -5.66 -26.96
CA ALA A 186 30.82 -6.49 -26.30
C ALA A 186 30.02 -5.70 -25.24
N LEU A 187 30.69 -4.82 -24.49
CA LEU A 187 30.04 -3.95 -23.51
C LEU A 187 29.20 -2.85 -24.18
N ARG A 188 29.66 -2.31 -25.32
CA ARG A 188 28.90 -1.31 -26.09
C ARG A 188 27.50 -1.79 -26.44
N HIS A 189 27.39 -3.03 -26.93
CA HIS A 189 26.09 -3.66 -27.23
C HIS A 189 25.21 -3.82 -25.98
N ALA A 190 25.79 -4.26 -24.85
CA ALA A 190 25.06 -4.42 -23.60
C ALA A 190 24.57 -3.06 -23.05
N LEU A 191 25.38 -2.00 -23.14
CA LEU A 191 25.01 -0.64 -22.74
C LEU A 191 23.89 -0.06 -23.62
N ALA A 192 23.90 -0.34 -24.93
CA ALA A 192 22.80 0.02 -25.82
C ALA A 192 21.48 -0.64 -25.39
N GLY A 193 21.49 -1.94 -25.09
CA GLY A 193 20.30 -2.64 -24.58
C GLY A 193 19.80 -2.09 -23.24
N MET A 194 20.70 -1.57 -22.39
CA MET A 194 20.31 -0.87 -21.16
C MET A 194 19.61 0.46 -21.43
N LEU A 195 19.98 1.20 -22.49
CA LEU A 195 19.26 2.40 -22.92
C LEU A 195 17.84 2.06 -23.38
N ASP A 196 17.67 0.97 -24.13
CA ASP A 196 16.35 0.49 -24.53
C ASP A 196 15.50 0.12 -23.32
N ARG A 197 16.09 -0.53 -22.32
CA ARG A 197 15.39 -0.84 -21.06
C ARG A 197 14.96 0.42 -20.32
N ILE A 198 15.81 1.44 -20.26
CA ILE A 198 15.49 2.74 -19.64
C ILE A 198 14.29 3.38 -20.36
N THR A 199 14.32 3.42 -21.69
CA THR A 199 13.25 3.99 -22.53
C THR A 199 11.95 3.21 -22.36
N ALA A 200 11.98 1.88 -22.44
CA ALA A 200 10.80 1.05 -22.24
C ALA A 200 10.15 1.26 -20.86
N CYS A 201 10.94 1.44 -19.79
CA CYS A 201 10.41 1.77 -18.47
C CYS A 201 9.76 3.17 -18.44
N GLN A 202 10.33 4.16 -19.14
CA GLN A 202 9.74 5.50 -19.24
C GLN A 202 8.40 5.46 -19.97
N ASP A 203 8.34 4.74 -21.09
CA ASP A 203 7.12 4.62 -21.90
C ASP A 203 6.03 3.86 -21.14
N ALA A 204 6.39 2.77 -20.46
CA ALA A 204 5.45 2.02 -19.61
C ALA A 204 4.89 2.89 -18.47
N MET A 205 5.74 3.70 -17.83
CA MET A 205 5.27 4.66 -16.83
C MET A 205 4.32 5.70 -17.44
N ALA A 206 4.66 6.28 -18.58
CA ALA A 206 3.83 7.27 -19.28
C ALA A 206 2.47 6.68 -19.70
N GLY A 207 2.45 5.43 -20.17
CA GLY A 207 1.23 4.69 -20.48
C GLY A 207 0.32 4.52 -19.27
N ILE A 208 0.88 4.21 -18.10
CA ILE A 208 0.12 4.13 -16.85
C ILE A 208 -0.39 5.51 -16.43
N GLU A 209 0.41 6.56 -16.58
CA GLU A 209 -0.02 7.93 -16.28
C GLU A 209 -1.19 8.37 -17.18
N LYS A 210 -1.19 7.97 -18.45
CA LYS A 210 -2.34 8.19 -19.35
C LYS A 210 -3.60 7.48 -18.85
N GLN A 211 -3.50 6.20 -18.48
CA GLN A 211 -4.63 5.45 -17.90
C GLN A 211 -5.17 6.11 -16.62
N LEU A 212 -4.27 6.60 -15.75
CA LEU A 212 -4.68 7.33 -14.55
C LEU A 212 -5.39 8.64 -14.90
N ALA A 213 -4.93 9.37 -15.93
CA ALA A 213 -5.59 10.59 -16.39
C ALA A 213 -7.00 10.32 -16.93
N GLU A 214 -7.20 9.23 -17.66
CA GLU A 214 -8.51 8.77 -18.13
C GLU A 214 -9.44 8.47 -16.95
N ILE A 215 -8.95 7.76 -15.91
CA ILE A 215 -9.72 7.49 -14.69
C ILE A 215 -10.17 8.79 -14.00
N VAL A 216 -9.31 9.82 -13.98
CA VAL A 216 -9.65 11.12 -13.36
C VAL A 216 -10.82 11.81 -14.05
N GLN A 217 -11.06 11.59 -15.34
CA GLN A 217 -12.17 12.23 -16.05
C GLN A 217 -13.53 11.85 -15.46
N GLY A 218 -13.67 10.62 -14.96
CA GLY A 218 -14.88 10.15 -14.25
C GLY A 218 -14.84 10.32 -12.73
N ASP A 219 -13.71 10.74 -12.14
CA ASP A 219 -13.53 10.85 -10.68
C ASP A 219 -13.46 12.31 -10.23
N THR A 220 -14.64 12.89 -9.91
CA THR A 220 -14.77 14.25 -9.38
C THR A 220 -13.95 14.48 -8.11
N ARG A 221 -13.68 13.44 -7.32
CA ARG A 221 -12.86 13.54 -6.12
C ARG A 221 -11.40 13.77 -6.47
N SER A 222 -10.86 13.01 -7.43
CA SER A 222 -9.49 13.22 -7.91
C SER A 222 -9.34 14.60 -8.56
N GLN A 223 -10.33 15.05 -9.35
CA GLN A 223 -10.33 16.39 -9.94
C GLN A 223 -10.26 17.48 -8.87
N ARG A 224 -11.08 17.39 -7.82
CA ARG A 224 -11.05 18.31 -6.67
C ARG A 224 -9.73 18.25 -5.92
N LEU A 225 -9.14 17.08 -5.74
CA LEU A 225 -7.83 16.95 -5.09
C LEU A 225 -6.74 17.66 -5.90
N MET A 226 -6.79 17.60 -7.23
CA MET A 226 -5.81 18.24 -8.11
C MET A 226 -5.84 19.77 -8.10
N THR A 227 -6.87 20.41 -7.54
CA THR A 227 -6.90 21.87 -7.37
C THR A 227 -6.02 22.34 -6.20
N ALA A 228 -5.64 21.42 -5.30
CA ALA A 228 -4.76 21.74 -4.19
C ALA A 228 -3.31 21.89 -4.66
N SER A 229 -2.63 22.95 -4.21
CA SER A 229 -1.22 23.19 -4.52
C SER A 229 -0.34 22.00 -4.13
N GLY A 230 0.47 21.52 -5.08
CA GLY A 230 1.34 20.37 -4.87
C GLY A 230 0.66 19.00 -5.04
N VAL A 231 -0.63 18.95 -5.31
CA VAL A 231 -1.36 17.70 -5.60
C VAL A 231 -1.57 17.58 -7.10
N GLY A 232 -0.75 16.75 -7.75
CA GLY A 232 -0.92 16.40 -9.16
C GLY A 232 -1.67 15.07 -9.35
N LEU A 233 -1.77 14.64 -10.61
CA LEU A 233 -2.43 13.40 -11.03
C LEU A 233 -2.11 12.20 -10.13
N ILE A 234 -0.81 11.92 -9.94
CA ILE A 234 -0.34 10.75 -9.18
C ILE A 234 -0.79 10.81 -7.71
N THR A 235 -0.71 11.98 -7.09
CA THR A 235 -1.11 12.17 -5.69
C THR A 235 -2.61 12.06 -5.54
N ALA A 236 -3.38 12.68 -6.43
CA ALA A 236 -4.83 12.70 -6.39
C ALA A 236 -5.44 11.30 -6.56
N THR A 237 -5.02 10.55 -7.58
CA THR A 237 -5.55 9.20 -7.84
C THR A 237 -5.13 8.21 -6.76
N ALA A 238 -3.90 8.31 -6.26
CA ALA A 238 -3.44 7.49 -5.15
C ALA A 238 -4.26 7.74 -3.87
N MET A 239 -4.53 9.02 -3.57
CA MET A 239 -5.36 9.42 -2.43
C MET A 239 -6.79 8.93 -2.59
N SER A 240 -7.42 9.18 -3.75
CA SER A 240 -8.81 8.78 -4.03
C SER A 240 -8.99 7.27 -3.90
N ALA A 241 -8.12 6.48 -4.55
CA ALA A 241 -8.19 5.02 -4.55
C ALA A 241 -7.73 4.37 -3.24
N GLY A 242 -6.71 4.94 -2.58
CA GLY A 242 -6.12 4.36 -1.39
C GLY A 242 -6.90 4.62 -0.11
N ILE A 243 -7.48 5.82 -0.01
CA ILE A 243 -8.25 6.23 1.16
C ILE A 243 -9.73 5.84 1.02
N GLY A 244 -10.28 6.00 -0.19
CA GLY A 244 -11.70 5.86 -0.43
C GLY A 244 -12.47 7.00 0.24
N ASP A 245 -13.30 6.66 1.23
CA ASP A 245 -14.05 7.66 1.97
C ASP A 245 -13.14 8.50 2.90
N PHE A 246 -13.11 9.81 2.67
CA PHE A 246 -12.37 10.77 3.49
C PHE A 246 -13.15 11.19 4.75
N ALA A 247 -14.48 11.05 4.77
CA ALA A 247 -15.32 11.42 5.91
C ALA A 247 -15.05 10.54 7.15
N ARG A 248 -14.43 9.37 6.95
CA ARG A 248 -13.93 8.52 8.05
C ARG A 248 -12.89 9.21 8.96
N PHE A 249 -12.29 10.32 8.54
CA PHE A 249 -11.35 11.09 9.35
C PHE A 249 -12.07 12.31 9.95
N PRO A 250 -12.06 12.50 11.28
CA PRO A 250 -12.75 13.64 11.90
C PRO A 250 -12.17 15.00 11.51
N SER A 251 -10.89 15.04 11.11
CA SER A 251 -10.24 16.24 10.62
C SER A 251 -8.99 15.93 9.80
N GLY A 252 -8.46 16.94 9.10
CA GLY A 252 -7.18 16.84 8.40
C GLY A 252 -5.99 16.45 9.30
N ARG A 253 -6.04 16.76 10.61
CA ARG A 253 -5.03 16.32 11.58
C ARG A 253 -5.07 14.81 11.82
N HIS A 254 -6.28 14.24 11.90
CA HIS A 254 -6.45 12.79 12.02
C HIS A 254 -6.01 12.07 10.74
N PHE A 255 -6.31 12.65 9.58
CA PHE A 255 -5.83 12.16 8.29
C PHE A 255 -4.29 12.17 8.22
N ALA A 256 -3.65 13.28 8.57
CA ALA A 256 -2.18 13.38 8.63
C ALA A 256 -1.57 12.38 9.61
N SER A 257 -2.19 12.18 10.77
CA SER A 257 -1.76 11.20 11.76
C SER A 257 -1.84 9.77 11.23
N ALA A 258 -2.92 9.42 10.53
CA ALA A 258 -3.13 8.10 9.92
C ALA A 258 -2.12 7.77 8.81
N LEU A 259 -1.59 8.80 8.13
CA LEU A 259 -0.49 8.65 7.15
C LEU A 259 0.90 8.75 7.77
N GLY A 260 0.98 9.02 9.07
CA GLY A 260 2.23 9.11 9.82
C GLY A 260 3.04 10.35 9.52
N LEU A 261 2.36 11.44 9.15
CA LEU A 261 2.91 12.77 8.91
C LEU A 261 3.04 13.60 10.20
N THR A 262 2.45 13.16 11.31
CA THR A 262 2.53 13.85 12.60
C THR A 262 3.78 13.44 13.39
N PRO A 263 4.34 14.34 14.22
CA PRO A 263 5.46 14.03 15.11
C PRO A 263 5.15 12.85 16.05
N ARG A 264 6.16 12.06 16.40
CA ARG A 264 6.11 11.17 17.55
C ARG A 264 6.10 12.00 18.82
N GLU A 265 5.32 11.61 19.80
CA GLU A 265 5.24 12.27 21.09
C GLU A 265 5.74 11.34 22.19
N TYR A 266 6.68 11.83 22.98
CA TYR A 266 7.18 11.20 24.20
C TYR A 266 6.86 12.15 25.35
N SER A 267 5.73 11.91 26.02
CA SER A 267 5.21 12.76 27.08
C SER A 267 4.89 11.94 28.32
N SER A 268 5.27 12.45 29.50
CA SER A 268 5.01 11.81 30.81
C SER A 268 4.91 12.85 31.92
N GLY A 269 3.87 12.79 32.76
CA GLY A 269 3.70 13.53 34.02
C GLY A 269 3.56 15.06 33.92
N GLY A 270 4.46 15.70 33.17
CA GLY A 270 4.52 17.14 32.88
C GLY A 270 5.54 17.52 31.79
N SER A 271 6.33 16.56 31.27
CA SER A 271 7.25 16.81 30.15
C SER A 271 6.59 16.44 28.82
N ARG A 272 6.76 17.30 27.80
CA ARG A 272 6.32 17.05 26.43
C ARG A 272 7.50 17.15 25.47
N LYS A 273 7.84 16.03 24.81
CA LYS A 273 8.89 15.98 23.79
C LYS A 273 8.33 15.49 22.46
N LEU A 274 8.31 16.38 21.46
CA LEU A 274 7.99 16.02 20.07
C LEU A 274 9.26 15.62 19.32
N GLY A 275 9.19 14.51 18.58
CA GLY A 275 10.30 13.97 17.79
C GLY A 275 10.05 14.06 16.28
N ARG A 276 10.73 13.19 15.53
CA ARG A 276 10.51 13.01 14.07
C ARG A 276 9.09 12.53 13.79
N ILE A 277 8.64 12.66 12.54
CA ILE A 277 7.34 12.11 12.10
C ILE A 277 7.22 10.61 12.43
N SER A 278 6.00 10.15 12.70
CA SER A 278 5.76 8.80 13.18
C SER A 278 6.16 7.73 12.16
N LYS A 279 5.99 8.03 10.86
CA LYS A 279 6.11 7.09 9.73
C LYS A 279 5.16 5.89 9.81
N ARG A 280 4.16 5.93 10.70
CA ARG A 280 3.13 4.90 10.84
C ARG A 280 2.01 5.15 9.83
N GLY A 281 1.75 4.20 8.93
CA GLY A 281 0.77 4.35 7.85
C GLY A 281 1.40 4.22 6.46
N ASP A 282 0.62 4.52 5.43
CA ASP A 282 0.97 4.28 4.03
C ASP A 282 2.22 5.08 3.60
N VAL A 283 3.30 4.35 3.28
CA VAL A 283 4.59 4.92 2.89
C VAL A 283 4.48 5.67 1.55
N TYR A 284 3.71 5.14 0.61
CA TYR A 284 3.58 5.69 -0.74
C TYR A 284 2.82 7.02 -0.71
N LEU A 285 1.64 7.05 -0.08
CA LEU A 285 0.86 8.28 0.08
C LEU A 285 1.62 9.35 0.86
N ARG A 286 2.30 8.96 1.95
CA ARG A 286 3.16 9.87 2.71
C ARG A 286 4.26 10.48 1.84
N THR A 287 4.92 9.65 1.01
CA THR A 287 5.99 10.10 0.10
C THR A 287 5.45 11.10 -0.92
N LEU A 288 4.31 10.80 -1.56
CA LEU A 288 3.67 11.69 -2.52
C LEU A 288 3.29 13.04 -1.91
N LEU A 289 2.70 13.05 -0.70
CA LEU A 289 2.33 14.28 0.00
C LEU A 289 3.54 15.12 0.40
N ILE A 290 4.63 14.49 0.86
CA ILE A 290 5.88 15.20 1.16
C ILE A 290 6.47 15.84 -0.11
N HIS A 291 6.49 15.11 -1.23
CA HIS A 291 6.98 15.66 -2.49
C HIS A 291 6.05 16.76 -3.03
N GLY A 292 4.74 16.60 -2.89
CA GLY A 292 3.76 17.62 -3.24
C GLY A 292 3.97 18.92 -2.47
N ALA A 293 4.09 18.83 -1.14
CA ALA A 293 4.39 19.98 -0.30
C ALA A 293 5.72 20.66 -0.66
N ARG A 294 6.78 19.88 -0.89
CA ARG A 294 8.08 20.41 -1.37
C ARG A 294 7.95 21.14 -2.71
N SER A 295 7.21 20.58 -3.65
CA SER A 295 6.97 21.20 -4.96
C SER A 295 6.24 22.54 -4.82
N ALA A 296 5.19 22.59 -4.00
CA ALA A 296 4.44 23.81 -3.72
C ALA A 296 5.33 24.89 -3.09
N LEU A 297 6.15 24.54 -2.09
CA LEU A 297 7.10 25.47 -1.46
C LEU A 297 8.14 25.99 -2.46
N MET A 298 8.67 25.13 -3.33
CA MET A 298 9.63 25.52 -4.37
C MET A 298 9.00 26.40 -5.46
N ALA A 299 7.71 26.22 -5.75
CA ALA A 299 6.97 27.11 -6.65
C ALA A 299 6.77 28.48 -6.00
N ALA A 300 6.32 28.53 -4.74
CA ALA A 300 6.13 29.77 -3.99
C ALA A 300 7.43 30.57 -3.85
N HIS A 301 8.54 29.91 -3.52
CA HIS A 301 9.85 30.57 -3.44
C HIS A 301 10.31 31.15 -4.78
N ARG A 302 9.98 30.49 -5.90
CA ARG A 302 10.27 31.00 -7.24
C ARG A 302 9.37 32.17 -7.64
N ALA A 303 8.09 32.15 -7.24
CA ALA A 303 7.17 33.28 -7.45
C ALA A 303 7.63 34.52 -6.68
N GLN A 304 8.00 34.36 -5.40
CA GLN A 304 8.54 35.44 -4.59
C GLN A 304 9.80 36.07 -5.20
N LYS A 305 10.72 35.25 -5.74
CA LYS A 305 11.92 35.75 -6.47
C LYS A 305 11.58 36.51 -7.75
N ARG A 306 10.40 36.30 -8.33
CA ARG A 306 9.90 36.98 -9.53
C ARG A 306 9.01 38.20 -9.20
N GLY A 307 8.78 38.50 -7.92
CA GLY A 307 7.91 39.60 -7.48
C GLY A 307 6.41 39.34 -7.64
N GLN A 308 6.00 38.06 -7.66
CA GLN A 308 4.61 37.61 -7.74
C GLN A 308 4.11 37.12 -6.38
#